data_AF-A0A941A1T8-F1
#
_entry.id   AF-A0A941A1T8-F1
#
_cell.length_a   1.000
_cell.length_b   1.000
_cell.length_c   1.000
_cell.angle_alpha   90.00
_cell.angle_beta   90.00
_cell.angle_gamma   90.00
#
_symmetry.space_group_name_H-M   'P 1'
#
loop_
_entity.id
_entity.type
_entity.pdbx_description
1 polymer ?
#
loop_
_entity_poly.entity_id
_entity_poly.type
_entity_poly.pdbx_seq_one_letter_code
_entity_poly.pdbx_strand_id
1 'polypeptide(L)'
;MSERPTPTGGIAASIRRLRTARPSERREWLFALALLTPACVMLAVFVAYPFCRGIWLSFSDTLIGREGAFVGLSNFARLWQDSIFQRTTQNTFIYTAIATLLKLALGMAVALMLNMLIGF
;
A
#
# COMPACT_ATOMS: atom_id res chain seq x y z
N MET A 1 -62.02 -36.17 -24.71
CA MET A 1 -60.79 -36.84 -24.21
C MET A 1 -59.71 -36.51 -25.23
N SER A 2 -58.74 -35.61 -25.06
CA SER A 2 -58.08 -35.05 -23.89
C SER A 2 -57.48 -33.69 -24.34
N GLU A 3 -57.91 -32.58 -23.75
CA GLU A 3 -57.20 -31.30 -23.86
C GLU A 3 -55.89 -31.42 -23.07
N ARG A 4 -54.75 -31.34 -23.75
CA ARG A 4 -53.44 -31.24 -23.09
C ARG A 4 -53.00 -29.78 -23.12
N PRO A 5 -52.77 -29.13 -21.96
CA PRO A 5 -52.34 -27.75 -21.92
C PRO A 5 -50.88 -27.58 -22.37
N THR A 6 -50.67 -26.47 -23.05
CA THR A 6 -49.42 -25.89 -23.55
C THR A 6 -48.43 -25.59 -22.42
N PRO A 7 -47.16 -26.04 -22.47
CA PRO A 7 -46.15 -25.62 -21.50
C PRO A 7 -45.30 -24.46 -22.07
N THR A 8 -45.87 -23.26 -22.19
CA THR A 8 -45.12 -22.07 -22.65
C THR A 8 -44.75 -21.10 -21.51
N GLY A 9 -45.14 -21.39 -20.25
CA GLY A 9 -44.97 -20.46 -19.13
C GLY A 9 -43.69 -20.60 -18.27
N GLY A 10 -42.91 -21.68 -18.43
CA GLY A 10 -41.86 -22.03 -17.46
C GLY A 10 -40.53 -21.27 -17.60
N ILE A 11 -40.17 -20.88 -18.82
CA ILE A 11 -38.83 -20.35 -19.12
C ILE A 11 -38.74 -18.84 -18.86
N ALA A 12 -39.80 -18.08 -19.14
CA ALA A 12 -39.83 -16.64 -18.89
C ALA A 12 -39.84 -16.29 -17.38
N ALA A 13 -40.47 -17.14 -16.56
CA ALA A 13 -40.54 -16.94 -15.10
C ALA A 13 -39.22 -17.27 -14.37
N SER A 14 -38.43 -18.20 -14.92
CA SER A 14 -37.14 -18.61 -14.36
C SER A 14 -36.01 -17.63 -14.70
N ILE A 15 -36.03 -17.00 -15.87
CA ILE A 15 -35.07 -15.93 -16.25
C ILE A 15 -35.24 -14.68 -15.36
N ARG A 16 -36.47 -14.36 -14.93
CA ARG A 16 -36.74 -13.18 -14.08
C ARG A 16 -36.24 -13.31 -12.64
N ARG A 17 -36.09 -14.53 -12.12
CA ARG A 17 -35.57 -14.80 -10.77
C ARG A 17 -34.04 -14.72 -10.67
N LEU A 18 -33.34 -14.74 -11.80
CA LEU A 18 -31.90 -14.53 -11.87
C LEU A 18 -31.51 -13.04 -11.91
N ARG A 19 -32.49 -12.13 -11.86
CA ARG A 19 -32.27 -10.70 -11.63
C ARG A 19 -31.98 -10.46 -10.15
N THR A 20 -30.83 -10.98 -9.73
CA THR A 20 -29.92 -10.40 -8.75
C THR A 20 -30.58 -9.37 -7.84
N ALA A 21 -30.91 -9.81 -6.63
CA ALA A 21 -31.02 -8.87 -5.52
C ALA A 21 -29.65 -8.20 -5.39
N ARG A 22 -29.46 -7.05 -6.04
CA ARG A 22 -28.29 -6.20 -5.85
C ARG A 22 -28.22 -5.96 -4.34
N PRO A 23 -27.15 -6.41 -3.65
CA PRO A 23 -26.95 -5.97 -2.28
C PRO A 23 -27.02 -4.43 -2.32
N SER A 24 -27.76 -3.81 -1.39
CA SER A 24 -27.74 -2.35 -1.28
C SER A 24 -26.28 -1.91 -1.26
N GLU A 25 -25.86 -0.99 -2.13
CA GLU A 25 -24.46 -0.55 -2.29
C GLU A 25 -23.80 -0.23 -0.93
N ARG A 26 -24.59 0.30 0.01
CA ARG A 26 -24.21 0.54 1.41
C ARG A 26 -23.70 -0.70 2.16
N ARG A 27 -24.34 -1.86 1.97
CA ARG A 27 -24.00 -3.12 2.65
C ARG A 27 -22.70 -3.67 2.10
N GLU A 28 -22.49 -3.57 0.79
CA GLU A 28 -21.24 -3.96 0.13
C GLU A 28 -20.06 -3.08 0.59
N TRP A 29 -20.26 -1.76 0.69
CA TRP A 29 -19.25 -0.85 1.22
C TRP A 29 -18.90 -1.12 2.69
N LEU A 30 -19.90 -1.41 3.54
CA LEU A 30 -19.67 -1.78 4.94
C LEU A 30 -18.91 -3.11 5.08
N PHE A 31 -19.19 -4.10 4.24
CA PHE A 31 -18.44 -5.36 4.21
C PHE A 31 -16.99 -5.15 3.76
N ALA A 32 -16.77 -4.35 2.70
CA ALA A 32 -15.43 -3.99 2.24
C ALA A 32 -14.64 -3.26 3.34
N LEU A 33 -15.26 -2.28 4.02
CA LEU A 33 -14.63 -1.56 5.12
C LEU A 33 -14.31 -2.49 6.29
N ALA A 34 -15.20 -3.40 6.67
CA ALA A 34 -14.96 -4.37 7.75
C ALA A 34 -13.77 -5.28 7.45
N LEU A 35 -13.60 -5.71 6.19
CA LEU A 35 -12.43 -6.50 5.77
C LEU A 35 -11.14 -5.68 5.74
N LEU A 36 -11.21 -4.40 5.34
CA LEU A 36 -10.04 -3.52 5.30
C LEU A 36 -9.58 -3.10 6.71
N THR A 37 -10.53 -2.94 7.63
CA THR A 37 -10.32 -2.42 8.99
C THR A 37 -9.15 -3.10 9.72
N PRO A 38 -9.05 -4.45 9.83
CA PRO A 38 -7.93 -5.08 10.54
C PRO A 38 -6.56 -4.79 9.91
N ALA A 39 -6.48 -4.75 8.57
CA ALA A 39 -5.24 -4.38 7.88
C ALA A 39 -4.87 -2.90 8.13
N CYS A 40 -5.85 -1.99 8.07
CA CYS A 40 -5.64 -0.58 8.39
C CYS A 40 -5.23 -0.36 9.84
N VAL A 41 -5.85 -1.07 10.79
CA VAL A 41 -5.49 -1.00 12.21
C VAL A 41 -4.07 -1.50 12.42
N MET A 42 -3.67 -2.62 11.81
CA MET A 42 -2.29 -3.08 11.88
C MET A 42 -1.30 -2.06 11.32
N LEU A 43 -1.57 -1.50 10.13
CA LEU A 43 -0.73 -0.43 9.56
C LEU A 43 -0.68 0.78 10.48
N ALA A 44 -1.80 1.21 11.06
CA ALA A 44 -1.85 2.36 11.94
C ALA A 44 -1.01 2.14 13.22
N VAL A 45 -1.12 0.96 13.84
CA VAL A 45 -0.43 0.67 15.11
C VAL A 45 1.05 0.37 14.90
N PHE A 46 1.42 -0.40 13.89
CA PHE A 46 2.79 -0.87 13.70
C PHE A 46 3.63 0.01 12.79
N VAL A 47 3.01 0.82 11.92
CA VAL A 47 3.73 1.69 10.99
C VAL A 47 3.46 3.15 11.32
N ALA A 48 2.20 3.59 11.26
CA ALA A 48 1.88 5.02 11.41
C ALA A 48 2.21 5.55 12.81
N TYR A 49 1.88 4.82 13.86
CA TYR A 49 2.16 5.22 15.24
C TYR A 49 3.66 5.39 15.53
N PRO A 50 4.54 4.39 15.33
CA PRO A 50 5.98 4.58 15.56
C PRO A 50 6.59 5.60 14.60
N PHE A 51 6.09 5.73 13.37
CA PHE A 51 6.53 6.76 12.44
C PHE A 51 6.23 8.18 12.97
N CYS A 52 4.98 8.46 13.37
CA CYS A 52 4.59 9.74 13.96
C CYS A 52 5.37 10.03 15.26
N ARG A 53 5.55 9.01 16.11
CA ARG A 53 6.37 9.12 17.32
C ARG A 53 7.84 9.42 16.99
N GLY A 54 8.40 8.80 15.96
CA GLY A 54 9.75 9.06 15.49
C GLY A 54 9.93 10.47 14.94
N ILE A 55 8.93 10.98 14.21
CA ILE A 55 8.90 12.39 13.77
C ILE A 55 8.92 13.31 14.99
N TRP A 56 8.00 13.11 15.94
CA TRP A 56 7.96 13.92 17.17
C TRP A 56 9.28 13.88 17.94
N LEU A 57 9.89 12.70 18.04
CA LEU A 57 11.18 12.50 18.69
C LEU A 57 12.33 13.20 17.95
N SER A 58 12.29 13.26 16.61
CA SER A 58 13.31 13.97 15.81
C SER A 58 13.39 15.47 16.15
N PHE A 59 12.27 16.07 16.58
CA PHE A 59 12.21 17.47 17.05
C PHE A 59 12.49 17.64 18.57
N SER A 60 12.64 16.54 19.30
CA SER A 60 12.83 16.54 20.76
C SER A 60 14.24 16.05 21.09
N ASP A 61 14.99 16.77 21.93
CA ASP A 61 16.28 16.33 22.44
C ASP A 61 16.03 15.37 23.61
N THR A 62 15.80 14.11 23.27
CA THR A 62 15.52 13.04 24.25
C THR A 62 16.70 12.09 24.25
N LEU A 63 17.71 12.39 25.08
CA LEU A 63 18.79 11.45 25.38
C LEU A 63 18.32 10.44 26.42
N ILE A 64 18.77 9.19 26.31
CA ILE A 64 18.54 8.18 27.35
C ILE A 64 19.09 8.73 28.68
N GLY A 65 18.21 8.98 29.65
CA GLY A 65 18.55 9.50 30.97
C GLY A 65 18.41 11.01 31.18
N ARG A 66 17.92 11.78 30.20
CA ARG A 66 17.53 13.20 30.37
C ARG A 66 16.05 13.41 30.05
N GLU A 67 15.40 14.32 30.78
CA GLU A 67 14.06 14.78 30.42
C GLU A 67 14.10 15.41 29.03
N GLY A 68 13.23 14.94 28.13
CA GLY A 68 13.22 15.36 26.74
C GLY A 68 12.81 16.82 26.62
N ALA A 69 13.73 17.68 26.20
CA ALA A 69 13.41 19.06 25.87
C ALA A 69 12.97 19.15 24.41
N PHE A 70 11.88 19.87 24.12
CA PHE A 70 11.52 20.16 22.74
C PHE A 70 12.47 21.21 22.18
N VAL A 71 13.32 20.83 21.22
CA VAL A 71 14.38 21.69 20.67
C VAL A 71 14.15 22.09 19.22
N GLY A 72 12.99 21.72 18.65
CA GLY A 72 12.58 22.08 17.30
C GLY A 72 13.58 21.56 16.25
N LEU A 73 14.01 22.45 15.34
CA LEU A 73 14.89 22.09 14.22
C LEU A 73 16.40 22.06 14.56
N SER A 74 16.78 22.34 15.81
CA SER A 74 18.20 22.41 16.18
C SER A 74 18.94 21.07 15.96
N ASN A 75 18.27 19.94 16.15
CA ASN A 75 18.81 18.61 15.84
C ASN A 75 19.22 18.47 14.37
N PHE A 76 18.35 18.93 13.46
CA PHE A 76 18.62 18.89 12.02
C PHE A 76 19.76 19.83 11.63
N ALA A 77 19.84 21.03 12.22
CA ALA A 77 20.94 21.96 11.96
C ALA A 77 22.30 21.39 12.42
N ARG A 78 22.34 20.70 13.56
CA ARG A 78 23.53 20.01 14.06
C ARG A 78 23.95 18.87 13.14
N LEU A 79 23.01 18.01 12.73
CA LEU A 79 23.25 16.91 11.78
C LEU A 79 23.75 17.43 10.43
N TRP A 80 23.20 18.54 9.95
CA TRP A 80 23.61 19.11 8.67
C TRP A 80 25.06 19.60 8.65
N GLN A 81 25.59 20.03 9.80
CA GLN A 81 27.00 20.45 9.93
C GLN A 81 27.95 19.28 10.18
N ASP A 82 27.44 18.07 10.42
CA ASP A 82 28.25 16.89 10.66
C ASP A 82 28.80 16.31 9.33
N SER A 83 30.13 16.32 9.21
CA SER A 83 30.83 15.79 8.04
C SER A 83 30.57 14.30 7.78
N ILE A 84 30.31 13.52 8.82
CA ILE A 84 30.01 12.08 8.70
C ILE A 84 28.60 11.90 8.13
N PHE A 85 27.63 12.69 8.62
CA PHE A 85 26.26 12.67 8.11
C PHE A 85 26.21 13.04 6.62
N GLN A 86 26.92 14.10 6.22
CA GLN A 86 26.98 14.54 4.82
C GLN A 86 27.58 13.46 3.91
N ARG A 87 28.75 12.89 4.29
CA ARG A 87 29.41 11.84 3.51
C ARG A 87 28.56 10.58 3.41
N THR A 88 27.95 10.17 4.52
CA THR A 88 27.09 8.98 4.55
C THR A 88 25.87 9.17 3.68
N THR A 89 25.20 10.33 3.77
CA THR A 89 24.04 10.67 2.95
C THR A 89 24.38 10.66 1.46
N GLN A 90 25.51 11.29 1.07
CA GLN A 90 25.97 11.31 -0.32
C GLN A 90 26.27 9.89 -0.82
N ASN A 91 26.98 9.08 -0.03
CA ASN A 91 27.30 7.70 -0.38
C ASN A 91 26.04 6.86 -0.55
N THR A 92 25.06 6.98 0.36
CA THR A 92 23.77 6.28 0.24
C THR A 92 23.02 6.69 -1.01
N PHE A 93 23.04 7.98 -1.36
CA PHE A 93 22.36 8.48 -2.55
C PHE A 93 23.00 7.94 -3.84
N ILE A 94 24.34 8.01 -3.94
CA ILE A 94 25.11 7.48 -5.07
C ILE A 94 24.88 5.96 -5.20
N TYR A 95 25.00 5.23 -4.09
CA TYR A 95 24.79 3.79 -4.06
C TYR A 95 23.37 3.42 -4.52
N THR A 96 22.34 4.10 -3.97
CA THR A 96 20.94 3.83 -4.30
C THR A 96 20.63 4.15 -5.75
N ALA A 97 21.14 5.26 -6.27
CA ALA A 97 20.95 5.64 -7.67
C ALA A 97 21.57 4.62 -8.62
N ILE A 98 22.85 4.27 -8.42
CA ILE A 98 23.55 3.27 -9.24
C ILE A 98 22.85 1.92 -9.15
N ALA A 99 22.54 1.46 -7.93
CA ALA A 99 21.87 0.18 -7.72
C ALA A 99 20.48 0.14 -8.39
N THR A 100 19.71 1.22 -8.32
CA THR A 100 18.37 1.29 -8.92
C THR A 100 18.46 1.32 -10.44
N LEU A 101 19.36 2.12 -11.01
CA LEU A 101 19.59 2.16 -12.46
C LEU A 101 20.03 0.80 -13.00
N LEU A 102 20.96 0.13 -12.32
CA LEU A 102 21.39 -1.21 -12.71
C LEU A 102 20.25 -2.23 -12.61
N LYS A 103 19.48 -2.23 -11.51
CA LYS A 103 18.31 -3.12 -11.37
C LYS A 103 17.28 -2.89 -12.47
N LEU A 104 17.02 -1.63 -12.83
CA LEU A 104 16.09 -1.28 -13.90
C LEU A 104 16.63 -1.73 -15.27
N ALA A 105 17.90 -1.44 -15.56
CA ALA A 105 18.54 -1.84 -16.82
C ALA A 105 18.56 -3.36 -16.98
N LEU A 106 18.95 -4.09 -15.94
CA LEU A 106 18.97 -5.55 -15.95
C LEU A 106 17.56 -6.14 -16.02
N GLY A 107 16.62 -5.62 -15.23
CA GLY A 107 15.22 -6.03 -15.27
C GLY A 107 14.59 -5.83 -16.64
N MET A 108 14.88 -4.69 -17.28
CA MET A 108 14.43 -4.39 -18.64
C MET A 108 15.10 -5.30 -19.68
N ALA A 109 16.42 -5.54 -19.59
CA ALA A 109 17.13 -6.44 -20.49
C ALA A 109 16.55 -7.86 -20.41
N VAL A 110 16.33 -8.39 -19.21
CA VAL A 110 15.71 -9.69 -19.00
C VAL A 110 14.27 -9.72 -19.51
N ALA A 111 13.48 -8.67 -19.25
CA ALA A 111 12.12 -8.58 -19.75
C ALA A 111 12.05 -8.58 -21.28
N LEU A 112 12.97 -7.88 -21.96
CA LEU A 112 13.06 -7.86 -23.42
C LEU A 112 13.49 -9.20 -23.99
N MET A 113 14.50 -9.85 -23.40
CA MET A 113 14.92 -11.19 -23.80
C MET A 113 13.78 -12.20 -23.64
N LEU A 114 13.05 -12.12 -22.53
CA LEU A 114 11.90 -12.98 -22.27
C LEU A 114 10.76 -12.69 -23.25
N ASN A 115 10.49 -11.42 -23.57
CA ASN A 115 9.46 -11.05 -24.54
C ASN A 115 9.78 -11.58 -25.94
N MET A 116 11.05 -11.54 -26.35
CA MET A 116 11.50 -12.12 -27.62
C MET A 116 11.47 -13.65 -27.62
N LEU A 117 11.72 -14.30 -26.48
CA LEU A 117 11.73 -15.76 -26.33
C LEU A 117 10.33 -16.37 -26.21
N ILE A 118 9.43 -15.72 -25.46
CA ILE A 118 8.06 -16.20 -25.22
C ILE A 118 7.15 -16.00 -26.43
N GLY A 119 7.55 -15.17 -27.40
CA GLY A 119 7.00 -15.14 -28.77
C GLY A 119 5.49 -15.34 -28.86
N PHE A 120 4.73 -14.25 -28.73
CA PHE A 120 3.46 -14.14 -29.43
C PHE A 120 3.72 -13.72 -30.87
#